data_AF-A0A972BH04-F1
#
_entry.id   AF-A0A972BH04-F1
#
_cell.length_a   1.000
_cell.length_b   1.000
_cell.length_c   1.000
_cell.angle_alpha   90.00
_cell.angle_beta   90.00
_cell.angle_gamma   90.00
#
_symmetry.space_group_name_H-M   'P 1'
#
loop_
_entity.id
_entity.type
_entity.pdbx_description
1 polymer ?
#
loop_
_entity_poly.entity_id
_entity_poly.type
_entity_poly.pdbx_seq_one_letter_code
_entity_poly.pdbx_strand_id
1 'polypeptide(L)'
;MLNGNGNGLRPRAFTMLPLGTVKPLGWLRQQLQIQADGLSGHIDEFWEDLGPDNQWFGGTREGWERGPYYADGLVPLAYLLDDSTLKAKAQQWIEAFINGQREDGWIGPVQGVLGDRKYPEYDPWPVFIVCKVIAQYHEATGD
;
A
#
# COMPACT_ATOMS: atom_id res chain seq x y z
N MET A 1 -45.52 8.26 0.27
CA MET A 1 -45.33 7.14 -0.68
C MET A 1 -44.69 7.72 -1.93
N LEU A 2 -43.41 7.45 -2.17
CA LEU A 2 -42.71 7.82 -3.40
C LEU A 2 -42.47 6.54 -4.19
N ASN A 3 -43.33 6.27 -5.18
CA ASN A 3 -43.12 5.20 -6.15
C ASN A 3 -42.07 5.64 -7.16
N GLY A 4 -40.79 5.45 -6.82
CA GLY A 4 -39.68 5.63 -7.74
C GLY A 4 -39.51 4.40 -8.62
N ASN A 5 -40.02 4.45 -9.84
CA ASN A 5 -39.83 3.42 -10.87
C ASN A 5 -38.42 3.58 -11.49
N GLY A 6 -37.37 3.45 -10.68
CA GLY A 6 -35.99 3.61 -11.11
C GLY A 6 -35.42 2.29 -11.60
N ASN A 7 -35.06 2.22 -12.88
CA ASN A 7 -34.16 1.19 -13.40
C ASN A 7 -32.83 1.28 -12.63
N GLY A 8 -32.73 0.53 -11.53
CA GLY A 8 -31.52 0.44 -10.73
C GLY A 8 -30.34 -0.13 -11.53
N LEU A 9 -29.12 0.12 -11.04
CA LEU A 9 -27.93 -0.51 -11.60
C LEU A 9 -28.12 -2.03 -11.63
N ARG A 10 -27.73 -2.65 -12.75
CA ARG A 10 -27.78 -4.11 -12.87
C ARG A 10 -26.86 -4.73 -11.80
N PRO A 11 -27.26 -5.84 -11.17
CA PRO A 11 -26.40 -6.52 -10.22
C PRO A 11 -25.09 -6.92 -10.89
N ARG A 12 -23.98 -6.83 -10.14
CA ARG A 12 -22.66 -7.24 -10.64
C ARG A 12 -22.68 -8.73 -10.97
N ALA A 13 -22.22 -9.08 -12.17
CA ALA A 13 -22.09 -10.50 -12.57
C ALA A 13 -20.93 -11.20 -11.86
N PHE A 14 -19.89 -10.44 -11.50
CA PHE A 14 -18.70 -10.94 -10.81
C PHE A 14 -18.32 -9.99 -9.67
N THR A 15 -17.71 -10.56 -8.63
CA THR A 15 -17.09 -9.83 -7.53
C THR A 15 -15.62 -10.22 -7.48
N MET A 16 -14.75 -9.26 -7.15
CA MET A 16 -13.35 -9.59 -6.85
C MET A 16 -13.30 -10.46 -5.60
N LEU A 17 -12.36 -11.41 -5.58
CA LEU A 17 -12.05 -12.16 -4.38
C LEU A 17 -11.08 -11.33 -3.52
N PRO A 18 -11.32 -11.19 -2.21
CA PRO A 18 -10.41 -10.49 -1.32
C PRO A 18 -8.99 -11.07 -1.36
N LEU A 19 -7.98 -10.23 -1.20
CA LEU A 19 -6.60 -10.66 -1.05
C LEU A 19 -6.46 -11.80 -0.03
N GLY A 20 -5.73 -12.85 -0.41
CA GLY A 20 -5.52 -14.02 0.42
C GLY A 20 -6.59 -15.12 0.29
N THR A 21 -7.72 -14.86 -0.39
CA THR A 21 -8.72 -15.90 -0.71
C THR A 21 -8.13 -17.01 -1.58
N VAL A 22 -7.28 -16.63 -2.54
CA VAL A 22 -6.52 -17.56 -3.37
C VAL A 22 -5.08 -17.58 -2.87
N LYS A 23 -4.57 -18.77 -2.55
CA LYS A 23 -3.19 -18.95 -2.09
C LYS A 23 -2.30 -19.49 -3.21
N PRO A 24 -1.09 -18.93 -3.39
CA PRO A 24 -0.16 -19.39 -4.41
C PRO A 24 0.42 -20.74 -4.02
N LEU A 25 0.56 -21.63 -5.00
CA LEU A 25 1.20 -22.94 -4.86
C LEU A 25 2.22 -23.15 -5.98
N GLY A 26 3.04 -24.20 -5.84
CA GLY A 26 4.01 -24.61 -6.86
C GLY A 26 4.93 -23.48 -7.32
N TRP A 27 5.05 -23.32 -8.64
CA TRP A 27 5.96 -22.32 -9.24
C TRP A 27 5.66 -20.89 -8.80
N LEU A 28 4.39 -20.47 -8.73
CA LEU A 28 4.05 -19.10 -8.32
C LEU A 28 4.46 -18.82 -6.88
N ARG A 29 4.23 -19.78 -5.95
CA ARG A 29 4.71 -19.65 -4.57
C ARG A 29 6.22 -19.50 -4.51
N GLN A 30 6.96 -20.26 -5.32
CA GLN A 30 8.41 -20.16 -5.40
C GLN A 30 8.87 -18.79 -5.92
N GLN A 31 8.19 -18.22 -6.93
CA GLN A 31 8.53 -16.88 -7.41
C GLN A 31 8.30 -15.80 -6.35
N LEU A 32 7.20 -15.89 -5.61
CA LEU A 32 6.94 -14.98 -4.50
C LEU A 32 8.00 -15.15 -3.40
N GLN A 33 8.38 -16.38 -3.06
CA GLN A 33 9.44 -16.62 -2.08
C GLN A 33 10.78 -16.02 -2.54
N ILE A 34 11.14 -16.14 -3.82
CA ILE A 34 12.36 -15.51 -4.37
C ILE A 34 12.30 -13.98 -4.25
N GLN A 35 11.13 -13.37 -4.47
CA GLN A 35 10.98 -11.92 -4.27
C GLN A 35 11.09 -11.54 -2.79
N ALA A 36 10.51 -12.33 -1.89
CA ALA A 36 10.60 -12.15 -0.45
C ALA A 36 12.04 -12.26 0.06
N ASP A 37 12.77 -13.29 -0.36
CA ASP A 37 14.17 -13.51 0.02
C ASP A 37 15.14 -12.58 -0.73
N GLY A 38 14.63 -11.79 -1.67
CA GLY A 38 15.38 -10.90 -2.54
C GLY A 38 15.07 -9.43 -2.30
N LEU A 39 15.00 -8.67 -3.38
CA LEU A 39 14.89 -7.22 -3.30
C LEU A 39 13.66 -6.76 -2.51
N SER A 40 12.47 -7.33 -2.73
CA SER A 40 11.25 -6.85 -2.08
C SER A 40 11.27 -7.02 -0.56
N GLY A 41 11.91 -8.06 -0.03
CA GLY A 41 12.00 -8.26 1.42
C GLY A 41 13.16 -7.51 2.09
N HIS A 42 14.13 -7.02 1.32
CA HIS A 42 15.38 -6.48 1.88
C HIS A 42 15.81 -5.10 1.37
N ILE A 43 15.09 -4.51 0.40
CA ILE A 43 15.49 -3.22 -0.20
C ILE A 43 15.53 -2.06 0.82
N ASP A 44 14.66 -2.10 1.83
CA ASP A 44 14.60 -1.14 2.93
C ASP A 44 15.83 -1.17 3.84
N GLU A 45 16.60 -2.26 3.82
CA GLU A 45 17.77 -2.43 4.69
C GLU A 45 18.99 -1.62 4.23
N PHE A 46 18.99 -1.18 2.97
CA PHE A 46 20.14 -0.46 2.39
C PHE A 46 19.74 0.72 1.51
N TRP A 47 18.49 0.81 1.05
CA TRP A 47 18.04 1.95 0.25
C TRP A 47 17.39 3.01 1.14
N GLU A 48 18.09 4.12 1.33
CA GLU A 48 17.69 5.20 2.24
C GLU A 48 16.30 5.78 1.94
N ASP A 49 15.84 5.70 0.69
CA ASP A 49 14.52 6.19 0.27
C ASP A 49 13.37 5.34 0.84
N LEU A 50 13.62 4.13 1.34
CA LEU A 50 12.64 3.31 2.04
C LEU A 50 12.97 3.13 3.53
N GLY A 51 14.00 3.83 4.00
CA GLY A 51 14.43 3.81 5.39
C GLY A 51 13.58 4.70 6.30
N PRO A 52 13.93 4.77 7.59
CA PRO A 52 13.14 5.48 8.61
C PRO A 52 13.07 7.00 8.43
N ASP A 53 13.93 7.60 7.61
CA ASP A 53 13.94 9.04 7.31
C ASP A 53 13.12 9.40 6.04
N ASN A 54 12.33 8.45 5.50
CA ASN A 54 11.33 8.75 4.47
C ASN A 54 10.21 9.66 5.04
N GLN A 55 9.70 10.61 4.24
CA GLN A 55 8.70 11.59 4.70
C GLN A 55 7.36 10.95 5.10
N TRP A 56 7.02 9.78 4.55
CA TRP A 56 5.86 9.00 4.97
C TRP A 56 5.96 8.56 6.44
N PHE A 57 7.18 8.38 6.96
CA PHE A 57 7.45 8.14 8.38
C PHE A 57 7.71 9.43 9.18
N GLY A 58 7.52 10.61 8.57
CA GLY A 58 7.78 11.91 9.20
C GLY A 58 9.22 12.42 9.04
N GLY A 59 10.05 11.75 8.23
CA GLY A 59 11.40 12.18 7.90
C GLY A 59 11.46 13.26 6.81
N THR A 60 12.63 13.42 6.20
CA THR A 60 12.90 14.51 5.23
C THR A 60 13.36 14.04 3.85
N ARG A 61 13.52 12.73 3.64
CA ARG A 61 14.00 12.15 2.37
C ARG A 61 12.87 11.98 1.36
N GLU A 62 12.79 10.84 0.70
CA GLU A 62 11.76 10.59 -0.30
C GLU A 62 10.37 10.67 0.34
N GLY A 63 9.42 11.28 -0.35
CA GLY A 63 8.04 11.37 0.12
C GLY A 63 7.02 11.51 -1.00
N TRP A 64 7.38 11.08 -2.20
CA TRP A 64 6.46 11.06 -3.33
C TRP A 64 5.90 9.64 -3.48
N GLU A 65 6.45 8.80 -4.35
CA GLU A 65 5.80 7.55 -4.75
C GLU A 65 6.55 6.27 -4.35
N ARG A 66 7.84 6.33 -3.96
CA ARG A 66 8.64 5.10 -3.76
C ARG A 66 8.14 4.28 -2.57
N GLY A 67 7.89 4.93 -1.44
CA GLY A 67 7.29 4.29 -0.27
C GLY A 67 5.93 3.63 -0.57
N PRO A 68 4.94 4.36 -1.12
CA PRO A 68 3.65 3.80 -1.52
C PRO A 68 3.76 2.62 -2.50
N TYR A 69 4.63 2.69 -3.52
CA TYR A 69 4.83 1.57 -4.44
C TYR A 69 5.47 0.36 -3.79
N TYR A 70 6.43 0.58 -2.89
CA TYR A 70 7.02 -0.50 -2.11
C TYR A 70 5.96 -1.21 -1.28
N ALA A 71 5.12 -0.46 -0.55
CA ALA A 71 4.03 -1.00 0.24
C ALA A 71 2.98 -1.74 -0.61
N ASP A 72 2.66 -1.24 -1.82
CA ASP A 72 1.73 -1.88 -2.77
C ASP A 72 2.20 -3.27 -3.22
N GLY A 73 3.51 -3.49 -3.34
CA GLY A 73 4.07 -4.82 -3.59
C GLY A 73 4.22 -5.66 -2.32
N LEU A 74 4.63 -5.03 -1.22
CA LEU A 74 4.96 -5.71 0.04
C LEU A 74 3.73 -6.31 0.72
N VAL A 75 2.60 -5.58 0.78
CA VAL A 75 1.36 -6.06 1.42
C VAL A 75 0.88 -7.39 0.82
N PRO A 76 0.57 -7.48 -0.49
CA PRO A 76 0.13 -8.75 -1.06
C PRO A 76 1.17 -9.85 -0.92
N LEU A 77 2.47 -9.55 -1.07
CA LEU A 77 3.53 -10.54 -0.89
C LEU A 77 3.51 -11.15 0.53
N ALA A 78 3.45 -10.30 1.55
CA ALA A 78 3.45 -10.69 2.96
C ALA A 78 2.26 -11.61 3.31
N TYR A 79 1.04 -11.23 2.89
CA TYR A 79 -0.18 -11.97 3.22
C TYR A 79 -0.42 -13.21 2.34
N LEU A 80 0.10 -13.23 1.10
CA LEU A 80 0.04 -14.42 0.24
C LEU A 80 1.02 -15.51 0.71
N LEU A 81 2.20 -15.13 1.17
CA LEU A 81 3.20 -16.07 1.72
C LEU A 81 2.94 -16.44 3.19
N ASP A 82 2.14 -15.65 3.89
CA ASP A 82 1.92 -15.75 5.34
C ASP A 82 3.21 -15.51 6.15
N ASP A 83 4.06 -14.59 5.67
CA ASP A 83 5.37 -14.31 6.25
C ASP A 83 5.28 -13.25 7.36
N SER A 84 5.63 -13.62 8.61
CA SER A 84 5.50 -12.72 9.75
C SER A 84 6.48 -11.53 9.71
N THR A 85 7.65 -11.70 9.09
CA THR A 85 8.66 -10.63 8.97
C THR A 85 8.18 -9.59 7.97
N LEU A 86 7.71 -10.03 6.79
CA LEU A 86 7.16 -9.13 5.79
C LEU A 86 5.87 -8.45 6.27
N LYS A 87 5.03 -9.16 7.02
CA LYS A 87 3.83 -8.55 7.63
C LYS A 87 4.21 -7.45 8.61
N ALA A 88 5.26 -7.63 9.41
CA ALA A 88 5.74 -6.58 10.31
C ALA A 88 6.23 -5.34 9.54
N LYS A 89 6.96 -5.53 8.44
CA LYS A 89 7.36 -4.42 7.56
C LYS A 89 6.14 -3.73 6.92
N ALA A 90 5.18 -4.51 6.42
CA ALA A 90 3.94 -3.98 5.84
C ALA A 90 3.14 -3.17 6.86
N GLN A 91 3.02 -3.66 8.09
CA GLN A 91 2.31 -2.98 9.19
C GLN A 91 2.87 -1.58 9.44
N GLN A 92 4.20 -1.41 9.44
CA GLN A 92 4.82 -0.10 9.63
C GLN A 92 4.36 0.92 8.58
N TRP A 93 4.29 0.51 7.31
CA TRP A 93 3.80 1.37 6.24
C TRP A 93 2.31 1.70 6.38
N ILE A 94 1.48 0.72 6.73
CA ILE A 94 0.04 0.93 6.95
C ILE A 94 -0.19 1.92 8.10
N GLU A 95 0.50 1.74 9.22
CA GLU A 95 0.42 2.65 10.36
C GLU A 95 0.91 4.05 10.00
N ALA A 96 1.99 4.16 9.23
CA ALA A 96 2.49 5.45 8.74
C ALA A 96 1.47 6.17 7.85
N PHE A 97 0.79 5.46 6.97
CA PHE A 97 -0.24 6.04 6.11
C PHE A 97 -1.48 6.49 6.90
N ILE A 98 -1.99 5.66 7.81
CA ILE A 98 -3.20 5.97 8.59
C ILE A 98 -2.90 7.09 9.59
N ASN A 99 -1.80 7.00 10.34
CA ASN A 99 -1.42 8.03 11.32
C ASN A 99 -0.91 9.32 10.66
N GLY A 100 -0.49 9.25 9.39
CA GLY A 100 -0.11 10.40 8.58
C GLY A 100 -1.29 11.24 8.09
N GLN A 101 -2.53 10.89 8.44
CA GLN A 101 -3.70 11.71 8.14
C GLN A 101 -3.67 13.02 8.94
N ARG A 102 -3.85 14.14 8.25
CA ARG A 102 -3.95 15.49 8.81
C ARG A 102 -5.39 15.81 9.25
N GLU A 103 -5.55 16.88 10.02
CA GLU A 103 -6.87 17.34 10.52
C GLU A 103 -7.88 17.64 9.39
N ASP A 104 -7.40 18.03 8.20
CA ASP A 104 -8.22 18.29 7.02
C ASP A 104 -8.53 17.02 6.20
N GLY A 105 -8.03 15.86 6.63
CA GLY A 105 -8.20 14.57 5.98
C GLY A 105 -7.14 14.25 4.93
N TRP A 106 -6.20 15.14 4.62
CA TRP A 106 -5.08 14.84 3.71
C TRP A 106 -4.17 13.75 4.29
N ILE A 107 -3.75 12.80 3.47
CA ILE A 107 -2.90 11.67 3.89
C ILE A 107 -1.47 11.88 3.40
N GLY A 108 -0.53 11.89 4.33
CA GLY A 108 0.91 11.90 4.03
C GLY A 108 1.51 13.29 3.77
N PRO A 109 2.70 13.33 3.13
CA PRO A 109 3.41 14.59 2.86
C PRO A 109 2.57 15.56 2.03
N VAL A 110 2.57 16.85 2.41
CA VAL A 110 1.92 17.91 1.60
C VAL A 110 2.72 18.17 0.33
N GLN A 111 4.05 18.09 0.41
CA GLN A 111 4.94 18.22 -0.73
C GLN A 111 5.99 17.11 -0.67
N GLY A 112 5.83 16.10 -1.52
CA GLY A 112 6.83 15.05 -1.67
C GLY A 112 8.13 15.61 -2.25
N VAL A 113 9.26 15.06 -1.82
CA VAL A 113 10.58 15.36 -2.40
C VAL A 113 11.29 14.09 -2.89
N LEU A 114 12.22 14.27 -3.82
CA LEU A 114 13.14 13.22 -4.28
C LEU A 114 14.49 13.86 -4.63
N GLY A 115 15.47 13.73 -3.73
CA GLY A 115 16.70 14.52 -3.80
C GLY A 115 16.35 16.02 -3.81
N ASP A 116 16.90 16.77 -4.78
CA ASP A 116 16.62 18.21 -4.91
C ASP A 116 15.26 18.51 -5.57
N ARG A 117 14.56 17.49 -6.09
CA ARG A 117 13.26 17.67 -6.75
C ARG A 117 12.17 17.83 -5.71
N LYS A 118 11.35 18.86 -5.87
CA LYS A 118 10.07 19.02 -5.16
C LYS A 118 8.91 18.77 -6.12
N TYR A 119 7.94 17.99 -5.68
CA TYR A 119 6.70 17.79 -6.41
C TYR A 119 5.71 18.92 -6.10
N PRO A 120 4.62 19.08 -6.87
CA PRO A 120 3.56 20.03 -6.50
C PRO A 120 3.04 19.77 -5.09
N GLU A 121 2.69 20.84 -4.37
CA GLU A 121 1.93 20.67 -3.13
C GLU A 121 0.58 20.03 -3.43
N TYR A 122 0.13 19.17 -2.52
CA TYR A 122 -1.13 18.42 -2.64
C TYR A 122 -1.23 17.60 -3.94
N ASP A 123 -0.10 17.03 -4.40
CA ASP A 123 -0.13 16.05 -5.50
C ASP A 123 -0.87 14.78 -5.05
N PRO A 124 -2.04 14.45 -5.62
CA PRO A 124 -2.85 13.32 -5.16
C PRO A 124 -2.30 11.97 -5.62
N TRP A 125 -1.30 11.95 -6.50
CA TRP A 125 -0.81 10.71 -7.11
C TRP A 125 -0.39 9.65 -6.09
N PRO A 126 0.48 9.95 -5.11
CA PRO A 126 0.86 8.96 -4.10
C PRO A 126 -0.30 8.52 -3.22
N VAL A 127 -1.26 9.41 -2.96
CA VAL A 127 -2.44 9.12 -2.13
C VAL A 127 -3.32 8.06 -2.79
N PHE A 128 -3.47 8.05 -4.12
CA PHE A 128 -4.19 6.98 -4.82
C PHE A 128 -3.54 5.61 -4.63
N ILE A 129 -2.20 5.56 -4.63
CA ILE A 129 -1.45 4.33 -4.36
C ILE A 129 -1.72 3.89 -2.92
N VAL A 130 -1.61 4.80 -1.95
CA VAL A 130 -1.90 4.53 -0.53
C VAL A 130 -3.32 3.99 -0.33
N CYS A 131 -4.34 4.58 -0.97
CA CYS A 131 -5.71 4.07 -0.89
C CYS A 131 -5.82 2.63 -1.41
N LYS A 132 -5.11 2.29 -2.49
CA LYS A 132 -5.04 0.92 -2.99
C LYS A 132 -4.35 -0.01 -2.00
N VAL A 133 -3.25 0.43 -1.36
CA VAL A 133 -2.54 -0.37 -0.35
C VAL A 133 -3.44 -0.66 0.86
N ILE A 134 -4.10 0.36 1.41
CA ILE A 134 -4.99 0.22 2.57
C ILE A 134 -6.19 -0.68 2.23
N ALA A 135 -6.77 -0.56 1.03
CA ALA A 135 -7.84 -1.44 0.58
C ALA A 135 -7.39 -2.92 0.52
N GLN A 136 -6.18 -3.19 -0.01
CA GLN A 136 -5.62 -4.55 -0.04
C GLN A 136 -5.33 -5.08 1.37
N TYR A 137 -4.81 -4.23 2.27
CA TYR A 137 -4.58 -4.60 3.66
C TYR A 137 -5.88 -5.02 4.34
N HIS A 138 -6.91 -4.17 4.27
CA HIS A 138 -8.23 -4.46 4.83
C HIS A 138 -8.83 -5.75 4.22
N GLU A 139 -8.67 -5.99 2.91
CA GLU A 139 -9.11 -7.26 2.30
C GLU A 139 -8.40 -8.49 2.90
N ALA A 140 -7.14 -8.37 3.29
CA ALA A 140 -6.34 -9.46 3.84
C ALA A 140 -6.53 -9.66 5.36
N THR A 141 -6.88 -8.61 6.10
CA THR A 141 -6.93 -8.61 7.58
C THR A 141 -8.33 -8.45 8.16
N GLY A 142 -9.22 -7.71 7.48
CA GLY A 142 -10.50 -7.26 8.01
C GLY A 142 -10.40 -6.09 9.00
N ASP A 143 -9.23 -5.48 9.13
CA ASP A 143 -8.96 -4.26 9.93
C ASP A 143 -9.06 -3.00 9.06
#